data_AF-A0A4P7VSL5-F1
#
_entry.id   AF-A0A4P7VSL5-F1
#
_cell.length_a   1.000
_cell.length_b   1.000
_cell.length_c   1.000
_cell.angle_alpha   90.00
_cell.angle_beta   90.00
_cell.angle_gamma   90.00
#
_symmetry.space_group_name_H-M   'P 1'
#
loop_
_entity.id
_entity.type
_entity.pdbx_description
1 polymer ?
#
loop_
_entity_poly.entity_id
_entity_poly.type
_entity_poly.pdbx_seq_one_letter_code
_entity_poly.pdbx_strand_id
1 'polypeptide(L)'
;MIIKLSPSYTIRNQKNCSYIVRVDKIINNDTNEFGAIPIPPFIGYILSRLGRDELDRDLMLLSDEMGITKNAIHNFVAQLLPNQDNRGNKEFKLSDTFSIVFPSNLLEVCESVEETSFFETEDFNWSQEFIPQRPSMPLSVNLMVTTLCNTSCCYCYANRSLTPLMSTVEIVDIIKELKKKGVVNLTLTGGDIFAHKDWSVILEEVINAGYKPFLSTKTPLSPTDLKVLHDLGYTEIQFSLDSDDPCVLKELIKVDEDYINHVITMFEACSKHGISILIRSVLTKKNGSLESVARLYNFLSNYSCVKEWIMTPAFFSEYKKQQYAEIEIDNDSLKAIYDFSKKHSSNFRIGLNKISSDGYVLQKCNTVSEFVLS
;
A
#
# COMPACT_ATOMS: atom_id res chain seq x y z
N MET A 1 22.50 -21.57 10.71
CA MET A 1 21.21 -20.83 10.84
C MET A 1 21.41 -19.42 10.33
N ILE A 2 20.50 -18.94 9.49
CA ILE A 2 20.59 -17.61 8.88
C ILE A 2 19.56 -16.71 9.57
N ILE A 3 20.00 -15.51 9.96
CA ILE A 3 19.13 -14.46 10.50
C ILE A 3 19.24 -13.28 9.58
N LYS A 4 18.10 -12.73 9.16
CA LYS A 4 18.06 -11.53 8.32
C LYS A 4 16.99 -10.55 8.78
N LEU A 5 17.04 -9.34 8.23
CA LEU A 5 15.95 -8.38 8.36
C LEU A 5 14.71 -8.92 7.65
N SER A 6 13.55 -8.83 8.29
CA SER A 6 12.29 -9.23 7.65
C SER A 6 12.06 -8.41 6.38
N PRO A 7 11.58 -9.02 5.27
CA PRO A 7 11.31 -8.32 4.01
C PRO A 7 10.18 -7.29 4.11
N SER A 8 9.55 -7.15 5.28
CA SER A 8 8.61 -6.06 5.59
C SER A 8 9.33 -4.75 5.93
N TYR A 9 10.65 -4.78 6.13
CA TYR A 9 11.46 -3.61 6.43
C TYR A 9 12.71 -3.56 5.53
N THR A 10 13.27 -2.37 5.37
CA THR A 10 14.58 -2.13 4.76
C THR A 10 15.35 -1.15 5.64
N ILE A 11 16.67 -1.15 5.51
CA ILE A 11 17.52 -0.15 6.16
C ILE A 11 17.88 0.95 5.18
N ARG A 12 17.84 2.19 5.67
CA ARG A 12 18.43 3.35 5.01
C ARG A 12 19.52 3.94 5.89
N ASN A 13 20.76 3.78 5.46
CA ASN A 13 21.96 4.29 6.12
C ASN A 13 22.29 5.70 5.58
N GLN A 14 22.41 6.69 6.47
CA GLN A 14 22.88 8.04 6.17
C GLN A 14 23.91 8.48 7.20
N LYS A 15 24.75 9.47 6.85
CA LYS A 15 25.89 9.97 7.64
C LYS A 15 25.72 9.90 9.17
N ASN A 16 24.68 10.53 9.73
CA ASN A 16 24.49 10.65 11.19
C ASN A 16 23.30 9.86 11.75
N CYS A 17 22.49 9.26 10.89
CA CYS A 17 21.26 8.58 11.29
C CYS A 17 20.92 7.50 10.27
N SER A 18 20.59 6.32 10.76
CA SER A 18 19.99 5.27 9.93
C SER A 18 18.50 5.17 10.21
N TYR A 19 17.76 4.50 9.32
CA TYR A 19 16.32 4.36 9.44
C TYR A 19 15.92 2.91 9.18
N ILE A 20 15.10 2.36 10.06
CA ILE A 20 14.29 1.18 9.73
C ILE A 20 13.05 1.72 9.02
N VAL A 21 12.89 1.35 7.77
CA VAL A 21 11.80 1.83 6.92
C VAL A 21 10.92 0.64 6.58
N ARG A 22 9.63 0.79 6.78
CA ARG A 22 8.68 -0.24 6.37
C ARG A 22 8.54 -0.25 4.85
N VAL A 23 8.56 -1.43 4.26
CA VAL A 23 8.30 -1.63 2.83
C VAL A 23 6.81 -1.89 2.65
N ASP A 24 6.14 -1.04 1.88
CA ASP A 24 4.72 -1.17 1.57
C ASP A 24 4.51 -2.40 0.69
N LYS A 25 3.62 -3.30 1.14
CA LYS A 25 3.11 -4.44 0.36
C LYS A 25 1.72 -4.11 -0.17
N ILE A 26 1.30 -4.85 -1.21
CA ILE A 26 -0.01 -4.74 -1.88
C ILE A 26 -1.16 -4.68 -0.86
N ILE A 27 -1.14 -5.51 0.18
CA ILE A 27 -2.07 -5.40 1.32
C ILE A 27 -1.28 -4.99 2.56
N ASN A 28 -1.59 -3.80 3.07
CA ASN A 28 -1.08 -3.32 4.34
C ASN A 28 -2.16 -3.49 5.43
N ASN A 29 -2.13 -4.64 6.12
CA ASN A 29 -3.12 -4.98 7.15
C ASN A 29 -2.85 -4.30 8.51
N ASP A 30 -1.67 -3.74 8.71
CA ASP A 30 -1.28 -3.09 9.97
C ASP A 30 -1.13 -1.58 9.76
N THR A 31 -2.15 -0.83 10.14
CA THR A 31 -2.15 0.64 10.08
C THR A 31 -1.42 1.30 11.27
N ASN A 32 -0.88 0.50 12.20
CA ASN A 32 -0.46 0.95 13.53
C ASN A 32 1.06 1.02 13.76
N GLU A 33 1.89 0.89 12.72
CA GLU A 33 3.35 1.00 12.89
C GLU A 33 3.94 2.19 12.13
N PHE A 34 4.83 2.90 12.83
CA PHE A 34 5.53 4.11 12.40
C PHE A 34 6.16 3.94 11.00
N GLY A 35 5.97 4.94 10.12
CA GLY A 35 6.47 4.87 8.73
C GLY A 35 7.98 4.72 8.61
N ALA A 36 8.75 5.26 9.57
CA ALA A 36 10.18 5.01 9.71
C ALA A 36 10.67 5.27 11.14
N ILE A 37 11.67 4.51 11.58
CA ILE A 37 12.23 4.60 12.92
C ILE A 37 13.70 5.05 12.80
N PRO A 38 14.07 6.24 13.30
CA PRO A 38 15.46 6.68 13.32
C PRO A 38 16.26 5.87 14.34
N ILE A 39 17.43 5.38 13.93
CA ILE A 39 18.31 4.52 14.72
C ILE A 39 19.78 4.96 14.57
N PRO A 40 20.64 4.67 15.57
CA PRO A 40 22.08 4.87 15.47
C PRO A 40 22.70 4.24 14.22
N PRO A 41 23.71 4.89 13.60
CA PRO A 41 24.39 4.35 12.42
C PRO A 41 24.92 2.93 12.59
N PHE A 42 25.47 2.59 13.77
CA PHE A 42 25.98 1.24 14.03
C PHE A 42 24.88 0.17 14.00
N ILE A 43 23.66 0.50 14.44
CA ILE A 43 22.52 -0.43 14.39
C ILE A 43 22.11 -0.65 12.94
N GLY A 44 22.02 0.44 12.15
CA GLY A 44 21.72 0.37 10.71
C GLY A 44 22.73 -0.50 9.97
N TYR A 45 24.01 -0.33 10.30
CA TYR A 45 25.08 -1.16 9.76
C TYR A 45 24.88 -2.64 10.05
N ILE A 46 24.75 -3.02 11.33
CA ILE A 46 24.54 -4.42 11.73
C ILE A 46 23.34 -5.02 10.98
N LEU A 47 22.18 -4.35 11.03
CA LEU A 47 20.94 -4.86 10.40
C LEU A 47 21.07 -5.02 8.88
N SER A 48 21.81 -4.13 8.20
CA SER A 48 22.02 -4.19 6.73
C SER A 48 23.06 -5.22 6.27
N ARG A 49 23.80 -5.83 7.20
CA ARG A 49 24.83 -6.84 6.92
C ARG A 49 24.42 -8.26 7.33
N LEU A 50 23.33 -8.43 8.06
CA LEU A 50 22.76 -9.73 8.38
C LEU A 50 22.12 -10.40 7.15
N GLY A 51 22.15 -11.73 7.14
CA GLY A 51 21.49 -12.57 6.14
C GLY A 51 22.36 -12.87 4.92
N ARG A 52 23.66 -12.55 4.97
CA ARG A 52 24.61 -12.74 3.86
C ARG A 52 25.32 -14.08 3.93
N ASP A 53 25.41 -14.67 5.11
CA ASP A 53 25.94 -16.00 5.36
C ASP A 53 25.23 -16.57 6.61
N GLU A 54 25.72 -17.69 7.13
CA GLU A 54 25.31 -18.16 8.46
C GLU A 54 25.62 -17.11 9.53
N LEU A 55 24.73 -16.99 10.52
CA LEU A 55 24.82 -15.98 11.58
C LEU A 55 26.22 -15.90 12.21
N ASP A 56 26.85 -17.05 12.46
CA ASP A 56 28.17 -17.10 13.10
C ASP A 56 29.25 -16.36 12.28
N ARG A 57 29.14 -16.42 10.96
CA ARG A 57 30.03 -15.80 10.00
C ARG A 57 29.71 -14.33 9.77
N ASP A 58 28.43 -13.98 9.65
CA ASP A 58 27.99 -12.57 9.60
C ASP A 58 28.49 -11.81 10.84
N LEU A 59 28.34 -12.41 12.03
CA LEU A 59 28.81 -11.82 13.29
C LEU A 59 30.33 -11.73 13.39
N MET A 60 31.07 -12.67 12.79
CA MET A 60 32.53 -12.61 12.72
C MET A 60 32.98 -11.43 11.84
N LEU A 61 32.42 -11.30 10.63
CA LEU A 61 32.73 -10.21 9.71
C LEU A 61 32.41 -8.85 10.33
N LEU A 62 31.24 -8.71 10.96
CA LEU A 62 30.86 -7.50 11.68
C LEU A 62 31.81 -7.20 12.85
N SER A 63 32.23 -8.21 13.60
CA SER A 63 33.18 -8.07 14.71
C SER A 63 34.52 -7.53 14.22
N ASP A 64 35.03 -8.09 13.13
CA ASP A 64 36.32 -7.71 12.54
C ASP A 64 36.27 -6.28 11.96
N GLU A 65 35.20 -5.92 11.26
CA GLU A 65 35.03 -4.60 10.65
C GLU A 65 34.77 -3.48 11.68
N MET A 66 33.99 -3.78 12.72
CA MET A 66 33.58 -2.77 13.71
C MET A 66 34.55 -2.67 14.90
N GLY A 67 35.44 -3.65 15.09
CA GLY A 67 36.29 -3.76 16.28
C GLY A 67 35.50 -4.01 17.57
N ILE A 68 34.29 -4.54 17.47
CA ILE A 68 33.40 -4.87 18.59
C ILE A 68 33.38 -6.39 18.76
N THR A 69 33.41 -6.90 20.00
CA THR A 69 33.38 -8.35 20.21
C THR A 69 32.14 -9.00 19.58
N LYS A 70 32.34 -10.11 18.87
CA LYS A 70 31.27 -10.97 18.34
C LYS A 70 30.16 -11.26 19.36
N ASN A 71 30.50 -11.50 20.63
CA ASN A 71 29.53 -11.78 21.68
C ASN A 71 28.61 -10.60 21.99
N ALA A 72 29.11 -9.36 21.93
CA ALA A 72 28.28 -8.17 22.12
C ALA A 72 27.28 -7.99 20.96
N ILE A 73 27.74 -8.19 19.72
CA ILE A 73 26.88 -8.13 18.53
C ILE A 73 25.82 -9.24 18.58
N HIS A 74 26.23 -10.47 18.93
CA HIS A 74 25.32 -11.59 19.13
C HIS A 74 24.23 -11.27 20.16
N ASN A 75 24.60 -10.75 21.33
CA ASN A 75 23.64 -10.40 22.38
C ASN A 75 22.67 -9.30 21.95
N PHE A 76 23.11 -8.35 21.13
CA PHE A 76 22.23 -7.35 20.53
C PHE A 76 21.25 -7.98 19.55
N VAL A 77 21.73 -8.77 18.59
CA VAL A 77 20.90 -9.44 17.57
C VAL A 77 19.88 -10.39 18.23
N ALA A 78 20.31 -11.17 19.23
CA ALA A 78 19.45 -12.11 19.95
C ALA A 78 18.28 -11.44 20.69
N GLN A 79 18.43 -10.17 21.12
CA GLN A 79 17.34 -9.42 21.76
C GLN A 79 16.25 -8.98 20.77
N LEU A 80 16.58 -8.89 19.48
CA LEU A 80 15.66 -8.50 18.41
C LEU A 80 14.94 -9.70 17.75
N LEU A 81 15.35 -10.93 18.08
CA LEU A 81 14.70 -12.14 17.57
C LEU A 81 13.32 -12.38 18.22
N PRO A 82 12.36 -12.96 17.48
CA PRO A 82 11.08 -13.38 18.05
C PRO A 82 11.27 -14.54 19.04
N ASN A 83 10.80 -14.38 20.28
CA ASN A 83 10.79 -15.45 21.29
C ASN A 83 9.36 -15.71 21.79
N GLN A 84 9.05 -16.96 22.18
CA GLN A 84 7.69 -17.39 22.54
C GLN A 84 7.03 -16.54 23.64
N ASP A 85 7.82 -16.06 24.60
CA ASP A 85 7.37 -15.26 25.74
C ASP A 85 7.29 -13.75 25.48
N ASN A 86 7.70 -13.27 24.30
CA ASN A 86 8.07 -11.87 24.15
C ASN A 86 7.84 -11.33 22.72
N ARG A 87 6.60 -11.47 22.24
CA ARG A 87 6.13 -11.07 20.89
C ARG A 87 5.85 -9.56 20.71
N GLY A 88 6.09 -8.75 21.73
CA GLY A 88 5.90 -7.30 21.68
C GLY A 88 7.10 -6.54 21.10
N ASN A 89 6.88 -5.27 20.80
CA ASN A 89 7.94 -4.35 20.38
C ASN A 89 9.05 -4.24 21.43
N LYS A 90 10.30 -4.11 20.99
CA LYS A 90 11.46 -4.03 21.89
C LYS A 90 11.90 -2.58 22.09
N GLU A 91 11.92 -2.10 23.33
CA GLU A 91 12.45 -0.77 23.64
C GLU A 91 13.96 -0.83 23.91
N PHE A 92 14.71 0.05 23.26
CA PHE A 92 16.14 0.28 23.48
C PHE A 92 16.35 1.73 23.88
N LYS A 93 16.72 1.96 25.15
CA LYS A 93 16.94 3.30 25.69
C LYS A 93 18.36 3.76 25.38
N LEU A 94 18.48 4.84 24.61
CA LEU A 94 19.76 5.48 24.28
C LEU A 94 20.09 6.61 25.28
N SER A 95 19.07 7.31 25.76
CA SER A 95 19.17 8.33 26.80
C SER A 95 17.86 8.42 27.58
N ASP A 96 17.83 9.27 28.61
CA ASP A 96 16.60 9.55 29.37
C ASP A 96 15.48 10.17 28.50
N THR A 97 15.83 10.75 27.36
CA THR A 97 14.91 11.46 26.46
C THR A 97 14.71 10.77 25.12
N PHE A 98 15.45 9.69 24.83
CA PHE A 98 15.38 9.00 23.55
C PHE A 98 15.43 7.48 23.71
N SER A 99 14.35 6.83 23.31
CA SER A 99 14.26 5.39 23.17
C SER A 99 13.79 4.99 21.77
N ILE A 100 14.26 3.84 21.33
CA ILE A 100 13.88 3.22 20.07
C ILE A 100 12.95 2.08 20.39
N VAL A 101 11.79 2.06 19.76
CA VAL A 101 10.86 0.94 19.83
C VAL A 101 10.97 0.16 18.53
N PHE A 102 11.66 -0.97 18.55
CA PHE A 102 11.79 -1.85 17.40
C PHE A 102 10.50 -2.60 17.12
N PRO A 103 10.09 -2.74 15.84
CA PRO A 103 8.91 -3.51 15.48
C PRO A 103 9.03 -4.97 15.89
N SER A 104 7.90 -5.60 16.17
CA SER A 104 7.83 -7.05 16.32
C SER A 104 8.26 -7.73 15.01
N ASN A 105 8.97 -8.87 15.11
CA ASN A 105 9.47 -9.62 13.95
C ASN A 105 10.37 -8.82 13.00
N LEU A 106 11.13 -7.84 13.52
CA LEU A 106 12.13 -7.11 12.73
C LEU A 106 13.16 -8.04 12.09
N LEU A 107 13.57 -9.09 12.81
CA LEU A 107 14.46 -10.14 12.33
C LEU A 107 13.71 -11.47 12.20
N GLU A 108 14.08 -12.25 11.19
CA GLU A 108 13.53 -13.58 10.94
C GLU A 108 14.63 -14.61 10.71
N VAL A 109 14.31 -15.88 11.02
CA VAL A 109 15.17 -17.03 10.77
C VAL A 109 14.81 -17.62 9.42
N CYS A 110 15.81 -17.83 8.56
CA CYS A 110 15.63 -18.36 7.21
C CYS A 110 16.44 -19.63 6.94
N GLU A 111 15.98 -20.41 5.96
CA GLU A 111 16.62 -21.65 5.53
C GLU A 111 17.72 -21.43 4.47
N SER A 112 17.69 -20.30 3.76
CA SER A 112 18.65 -19.99 2.70
C SER A 112 19.11 -18.54 2.75
N VAL A 113 20.30 -18.29 2.19
CA VAL A 113 20.88 -16.95 2.07
C VAL A 113 20.11 -16.20 1.00
N GLU A 114 19.59 -15.03 1.35
CA GLU A 114 18.91 -14.13 0.43
C GLU A 114 19.47 -12.73 0.62
N GLU A 115 19.68 -12.02 -0.48
CA GLU A 115 20.21 -10.66 -0.43
C GLU A 115 19.17 -9.70 0.16
N THR A 116 19.50 -9.10 1.30
CA THR A 116 18.67 -8.05 1.91
C THR A 116 18.93 -6.73 1.19
N SER A 117 17.91 -6.14 0.56
CA SER A 117 18.04 -4.80 -0.03
C SER A 117 18.18 -3.74 1.06
N PHE A 118 19.12 -2.81 0.90
CA PHE A 118 19.27 -1.62 1.74
C PHE A 118 19.76 -0.45 0.89
N PHE A 119 19.69 0.77 1.43
CA PHE A 119 20.28 1.96 0.80
C PHE A 119 21.31 2.58 1.73
N GLU A 120 22.43 3.03 1.16
CA GLU A 120 23.53 3.67 1.90
C GLU A 120 24.02 4.87 1.12
N THR A 121 24.17 6.01 1.79
CA THR A 121 24.78 7.20 1.19
C THR A 121 26.30 7.05 1.14
N GLU A 122 26.95 7.70 0.16
CA GLU A 122 28.41 7.64 -0.01
C GLU A 122 29.18 8.12 1.23
N ASP A 123 28.58 9.02 2.02
CA ASP A 123 29.15 9.59 3.24
C ASP A 123 28.73 8.85 4.53
N PHE A 124 28.08 7.69 4.41
CA PHE A 124 27.70 6.88 5.55
C PHE A 124 28.93 6.37 6.32
N ASN A 125 28.88 6.48 7.63
CA ASN A 125 29.85 5.88 8.53
C ASN A 125 29.13 5.35 9.78
N TRP A 126 29.22 4.04 10.01
CA TRP A 126 28.58 3.37 11.14
C TRP A 126 29.11 3.83 12.50
N SER A 127 30.33 4.36 12.57
CA SER A 127 30.97 4.86 13.79
C SER A 127 30.63 6.32 14.11
N GLN A 128 29.86 6.98 13.26
CA GLN A 128 29.49 8.38 13.44
C GLN A 128 28.52 8.55 14.63
N GLU A 129 28.61 9.69 15.31
CA GLU A 129 27.64 10.07 16.34
C GLU A 129 26.21 10.06 15.79
N PHE A 130 25.31 9.46 16.58
CA PHE A 130 23.88 9.41 16.27
C PHE A 130 23.23 10.76 16.54
N ILE A 131 22.77 11.41 15.48
CA ILE A 131 22.00 12.65 15.54
C ILE A 131 20.64 12.38 14.89
N PRO A 132 19.56 12.19 15.67
CA PRO A 132 18.24 11.90 15.12
C PRO A 132 17.77 13.08 14.27
N GLN A 133 17.53 12.82 12.99
CA GLN A 133 17.12 13.82 12.02
C GLN A 133 16.16 13.24 10.99
N ARG A 134 15.51 14.12 10.22
CA ARG A 134 14.69 13.68 9.08
C ARG A 134 15.59 13.13 7.96
N PRO A 135 15.16 12.07 7.24
CA PRO A 135 15.88 11.58 6.08
C PRO A 135 16.12 12.69 5.05
N SER A 136 17.30 12.69 4.41
CA SER A 136 17.66 13.66 3.37
C SER A 136 16.80 13.59 2.08
N MET A 137 16.11 12.48 1.84
CA MET A 137 15.12 12.30 0.77
C MET A 137 13.86 11.66 1.35
N PRO A 138 12.68 11.87 0.74
CA PRO A 138 11.47 11.15 1.11
C PRO A 138 11.69 9.64 1.11
N LEU A 139 11.10 8.96 2.09
CA LEU A 139 11.12 7.49 2.16
C LEU A 139 10.00 6.87 1.33
N SER A 140 8.87 7.57 1.23
CA SER A 140 7.71 7.18 0.43
C SER A 140 7.31 8.32 -0.50
N VAL A 141 6.99 8.01 -1.75
CA VAL A 141 6.56 8.99 -2.76
C VAL A 141 5.25 8.54 -3.40
N ASN A 142 4.30 9.48 -3.50
CA ASN A 142 3.11 9.34 -4.33
C ASN A 142 3.40 10.01 -5.67
N LEU A 143 3.53 9.22 -6.73
CA LEU A 143 3.78 9.70 -8.08
C LEU A 143 2.47 9.74 -8.86
N MET A 144 2.05 10.93 -9.27
CA MET A 144 0.88 11.11 -10.11
C MET A 144 1.28 10.87 -11.57
N VAL A 145 1.08 9.65 -12.08
CA VAL A 145 1.56 9.25 -13.41
C VAL A 145 0.74 9.85 -14.55
N THR A 146 -0.56 10.06 -14.31
CA THR A 146 -1.47 10.67 -15.30
C THR A 146 -2.70 11.25 -14.61
N THR A 147 -3.33 12.25 -15.21
CA THR A 147 -4.69 12.69 -14.83
C THR A 147 -5.78 12.12 -15.74
N LEU A 148 -5.39 11.35 -16.76
CA LEU A 148 -6.31 10.60 -17.62
C LEU A 148 -7.01 9.49 -16.84
N CYS A 149 -8.25 9.19 -17.21
CA CYS A 149 -9.03 8.11 -16.63
C CYS A 149 -10.11 7.68 -17.62
N ASN A 150 -10.34 6.37 -17.74
CA ASN A 150 -11.31 5.80 -18.68
C ASN A 150 -12.77 5.93 -18.19
N THR A 151 -12.99 6.43 -16.97
CA THR A 151 -14.32 6.67 -16.40
C THR A 151 -14.48 8.12 -15.97
N SER A 152 -15.70 8.61 -15.82
CA SER A 152 -15.99 9.99 -15.36
C SER A 152 -17.00 9.99 -14.21
N CYS A 153 -16.60 9.40 -13.09
CA CYS A 153 -17.41 9.26 -11.88
C CYS A 153 -18.08 10.59 -11.44
N CYS A 154 -19.38 10.55 -11.16
CA CYS A 154 -20.11 11.70 -10.62
C CYS A 154 -19.60 12.12 -9.23
N TYR A 155 -18.99 11.20 -8.50
CA TYR A 155 -18.36 11.39 -7.20
C TYR A 155 -16.82 11.59 -7.29
N CYS A 156 -16.26 11.80 -8.49
CA CYS A 156 -14.81 11.93 -8.65
C CYS A 156 -14.27 13.14 -7.87
N TYR A 157 -13.27 12.91 -7.01
CA TYR A 157 -12.60 13.95 -6.24
C TYR A 157 -11.36 14.53 -6.93
N ALA A 158 -10.88 13.90 -8.01
CA ALA A 158 -9.62 14.27 -8.63
C ALA A 158 -9.77 15.45 -9.57
N ASN A 159 -8.80 16.36 -9.53
CA ASN A 159 -8.66 17.40 -10.55
C ASN A 159 -8.03 16.80 -11.82
N ARG A 160 -8.85 16.60 -12.86
CA ARG A 160 -8.43 15.95 -14.12
C ARG A 160 -7.95 16.90 -15.21
N SER A 161 -7.97 18.22 -14.97
CA SER A 161 -7.62 19.23 -15.98
C SER A 161 -6.16 19.69 -15.92
N LEU A 162 -5.30 18.99 -15.17
CA LEU A 162 -3.89 19.35 -15.06
C LEU A 162 -3.16 19.07 -16.37
N THR A 163 -2.53 20.12 -16.90
CA THR A 163 -1.73 20.11 -18.13
C THR A 163 -0.47 20.95 -17.95
N PRO A 164 0.67 20.62 -18.60
CA PRO A 164 0.86 19.46 -19.47
C PRO A 164 0.91 18.13 -18.70
N LEU A 165 0.61 17.03 -19.38
CA LEU A 165 0.87 15.68 -18.86
C LEU A 165 2.35 15.36 -18.98
N MET A 166 2.90 14.62 -18.03
CA MET A 166 4.25 14.05 -18.15
C MET A 166 4.27 13.01 -19.27
N SER A 167 5.36 13.01 -20.04
CA SER A 167 5.66 11.96 -20.99
C SER A 167 6.11 10.68 -20.28
N THR A 168 6.03 9.54 -20.99
CA THR A 168 6.52 8.25 -20.51
C THR A 168 7.99 8.32 -20.09
N VAL A 169 8.82 9.07 -20.83
CA VAL A 169 10.25 9.25 -20.55
C VAL A 169 10.45 9.98 -19.22
N GLU A 170 9.75 11.09 -19.00
CA GLU A 170 9.84 11.84 -17.74
C GLU A 170 9.42 10.99 -16.53
N ILE A 171 8.34 10.20 -16.67
CA ILE A 171 7.87 9.31 -15.60
C ILE A 171 8.93 8.25 -15.28
N VAL A 172 9.51 7.61 -16.31
CA VAL A 172 10.57 6.60 -16.18
C VAL A 172 11.83 7.20 -15.53
N ASP A 173 12.25 8.39 -15.95
CA ASP A 173 13.42 9.07 -15.40
C ASP A 173 13.22 9.44 -13.92
N ILE A 174 12.02 9.90 -13.55
CA ILE A 174 11.66 10.14 -12.15
C ILE A 174 11.77 8.84 -11.34
N ILE A 175 11.20 7.72 -11.80
CA ILE A 175 11.26 6.43 -11.09
C ILE A 175 12.72 6.01 -10.86
N LYS A 176 13.58 6.14 -11.88
CA LYS A 176 15.02 5.86 -11.77
C LYS A 176 15.71 6.76 -10.76
N GLU A 177 15.40 8.05 -10.77
CA GLU A 177 15.97 9.01 -9.82
C GLU A 177 15.55 8.67 -8.39
N LEU A 178 14.27 8.38 -8.15
CA LEU A 178 13.75 7.99 -6.83
C LEU A 178 14.48 6.76 -6.30
N LYS A 179 14.66 5.72 -7.13
CA LYS A 179 15.42 4.53 -6.77
C LYS A 179 16.87 4.86 -6.44
N LYS A 180 17.55 5.61 -7.32
CA LYS A 180 18.94 6.05 -7.11
C LYS A 180 19.11 6.85 -5.82
N LYS A 181 18.08 7.58 -5.39
CA LYS A 181 18.08 8.39 -4.17
C LYS A 181 17.59 7.64 -2.93
N GLY A 182 17.35 6.33 -3.03
CA GLY A 182 17.01 5.47 -1.90
C GLY A 182 15.57 5.61 -1.41
N VAL A 183 14.66 6.08 -2.24
CA VAL A 183 13.23 6.07 -1.94
C VAL A 183 12.79 4.62 -1.82
N VAL A 184 12.07 4.29 -0.75
CA VAL A 184 11.72 2.91 -0.39
C VAL A 184 10.36 2.53 -0.95
N ASN A 185 9.37 3.41 -0.81
CA ASN A 185 8.01 3.15 -1.25
C ASN A 185 7.60 4.10 -2.36
N LEU A 186 6.96 3.53 -3.39
CA LEU A 186 6.40 4.28 -4.49
C LEU A 186 4.94 3.87 -4.65
N THR A 187 4.05 4.86 -4.63
CA THR A 187 2.63 4.69 -4.92
C THR A 187 2.32 5.38 -6.24
N LEU A 188 1.65 4.67 -7.15
CA LEU A 188 1.17 5.26 -8.40
C LEU A 188 -0.23 5.81 -8.17
N THR A 189 -0.42 7.08 -8.50
CA THR A 189 -1.64 7.83 -8.24
C THR A 189 -2.05 8.67 -9.46
N GLY A 190 -3.15 9.40 -9.33
CA GLY A 190 -3.65 10.31 -10.35
C GLY A 190 -5.07 9.96 -10.76
N GLY A 191 -5.30 9.84 -12.07
CA GLY A 191 -6.53 9.29 -12.63
C GLY A 191 -6.53 7.76 -12.57
N ASP A 192 -6.36 7.11 -13.71
CA ASP A 192 -6.25 5.66 -13.82
C ASP A 192 -5.02 5.31 -14.64
N ILE A 193 -4.11 4.51 -14.09
CA ILE A 193 -2.85 4.16 -14.77
C ILE A 193 -3.13 3.46 -16.11
N PHE A 194 -4.18 2.66 -16.20
CA PHE A 194 -4.55 1.95 -17.43
C PHE A 194 -5.18 2.86 -18.50
N ALA A 195 -5.38 4.15 -18.20
CA ALA A 195 -5.69 5.15 -19.22
C ALA A 195 -4.42 5.76 -19.85
N HIS A 196 -3.24 5.48 -19.30
CA HIS A 196 -1.97 5.90 -19.91
C HIS A 196 -1.58 4.92 -21.02
N LYS A 197 -1.34 5.43 -22.24
CA LYS A 197 -1.05 4.59 -23.42
C LYS A 197 0.13 3.61 -23.24
N ASP A 198 1.14 4.02 -22.47
CA ASP A 198 2.36 3.25 -22.20
C ASP A 198 2.40 2.73 -20.75
N TRP A 199 1.23 2.41 -20.16
CA TRP A 199 1.13 1.97 -18.77
C TRP A 199 2.03 0.77 -18.47
N SER A 200 2.18 -0.16 -19.42
CA SER A 200 2.99 -1.37 -19.26
C SER A 200 4.47 -1.05 -19.13
N VAL A 201 4.98 -0.10 -19.92
CA VAL A 201 6.37 0.39 -19.84
C VAL A 201 6.63 1.06 -18.49
N ILE A 202 5.68 1.85 -17.99
CA ILE A 202 5.78 2.49 -16.68
C ILE A 202 5.84 1.43 -15.57
N LEU A 203 4.94 0.44 -15.60
CA LEU A 203 4.93 -0.63 -14.60
C LEU A 203 6.19 -1.49 -14.67
N GLU A 204 6.70 -1.80 -15.86
CA GLU A 204 7.96 -2.52 -16.02
C GLU A 204 9.13 -1.77 -15.34
N GLU A 205 9.25 -0.46 -15.55
CA GLU A 205 10.28 0.33 -14.87
C GLU A 205 10.10 0.36 -13.35
N VAL A 206 8.86 0.46 -12.86
CA VAL A 206 8.55 0.41 -11.43
C VAL A 206 9.02 -0.91 -10.81
N ILE A 207 8.73 -2.04 -11.45
CA ILE A 207 9.17 -3.36 -11.00
C ILE A 207 10.71 -3.48 -11.08
N ASN A 208 11.33 -3.03 -12.17
CA ASN A 208 12.79 -3.04 -12.34
C ASN A 208 13.52 -2.18 -11.30
N ALA A 209 12.90 -1.07 -10.86
CA ALA A 209 13.38 -0.26 -9.75
C ALA A 209 13.21 -0.93 -8.37
N GLY A 210 12.54 -2.08 -8.30
CA GLY A 210 12.28 -2.85 -7.09
C GLY A 210 11.08 -2.36 -6.28
N TYR A 211 10.19 -1.57 -6.89
CA TYR A 211 8.91 -1.20 -6.29
C TYR A 211 7.81 -2.18 -6.71
N LYS A 212 6.79 -2.34 -5.87
CA LYS A 212 5.60 -3.15 -6.20
C LYS A 212 4.33 -2.45 -5.71
N PRO A 213 3.93 -1.33 -6.35
CA PRO A 213 2.78 -0.54 -5.92
C PRO A 213 1.50 -1.35 -6.03
N PHE A 214 0.58 -1.08 -5.11
CA PHE A 214 -0.80 -1.53 -5.22
C PHE A 214 -1.48 -0.91 -6.45
N LEU A 215 -2.09 -1.73 -7.30
CA LEU A 215 -2.82 -1.26 -8.48
C LEU A 215 -4.31 -1.16 -8.18
N SER A 216 -4.85 0.05 -8.33
CA SER A 216 -6.27 0.38 -8.21
C SER A 216 -6.77 0.89 -9.56
N THR A 217 -7.88 0.33 -10.05
CA THR A 217 -8.43 0.75 -11.34
C THR A 217 -9.95 0.61 -11.40
N LYS A 218 -10.57 1.37 -12.31
CA LYS A 218 -11.96 1.21 -12.76
C LYS A 218 -12.01 0.91 -14.27
N THR A 219 -10.88 0.53 -14.84
CA THR A 219 -10.76 0.13 -16.24
C THR A 219 -10.79 -1.39 -16.30
N PRO A 220 -11.80 -2.02 -16.92
CA PRO A 220 -11.77 -3.45 -17.17
C PRO A 220 -10.54 -3.79 -18.03
N LEU A 221 -9.76 -4.77 -17.59
CA LEU A 221 -8.53 -5.19 -18.26
C LEU A 221 -8.81 -6.36 -19.20
N SER A 222 -8.23 -6.32 -20.40
CA SER A 222 -8.35 -7.43 -21.33
C SER A 222 -7.54 -8.65 -20.84
N PRO A 223 -7.81 -9.87 -21.33
CA PRO A 223 -6.96 -11.02 -21.04
C PRO A 223 -5.48 -10.81 -21.39
N THR A 224 -5.20 -10.00 -22.41
CA THR A 224 -3.83 -9.62 -22.79
C THR A 224 -3.18 -8.72 -21.75
N ASP A 225 -3.91 -7.72 -21.25
CA ASP A 225 -3.41 -6.81 -20.20
C ASP A 225 -3.15 -7.57 -18.89
N LEU A 226 -4.05 -8.49 -18.52
CA LEU A 226 -3.89 -9.34 -17.35
C LEU A 226 -2.68 -10.27 -17.46
N LYS A 227 -2.39 -10.77 -18.67
CA LYS A 227 -1.17 -11.54 -18.92
C LYS A 227 0.08 -10.70 -18.68
N VAL A 228 0.11 -9.46 -19.17
CA VAL A 228 1.23 -8.54 -18.92
C VAL A 228 1.40 -8.30 -17.41
N LEU A 229 0.32 -8.07 -16.67
CA LEU A 229 0.38 -7.92 -15.21
C LEU A 229 0.90 -9.17 -14.50
N HIS A 230 0.44 -10.35 -14.90
CA HIS A 230 0.93 -11.63 -14.38
C HIS A 230 2.44 -11.79 -14.63
N ASP A 231 2.90 -11.49 -15.84
CA ASP A 231 4.31 -11.60 -16.23
C ASP A 231 5.19 -10.59 -15.46
N LEU A 232 4.63 -9.45 -15.06
CA LEU A 232 5.24 -8.47 -14.13
C LEU A 232 5.16 -8.90 -12.65
N GLY A 233 4.58 -10.07 -12.35
CA GLY A 233 4.51 -10.64 -11.01
C GLY A 233 3.36 -10.13 -10.15
N TYR A 234 2.33 -9.50 -10.74
CA TYR A 234 1.10 -9.15 -10.04
C TYR A 234 0.19 -10.38 -9.90
N THR A 235 -0.11 -10.73 -8.65
CA THR A 235 -1.04 -11.81 -8.29
C THR A 235 -2.36 -11.28 -7.76
N GLU A 236 -2.49 -9.96 -7.63
CA GLU A 236 -3.66 -9.29 -7.07
C GLU A 236 -3.77 -7.85 -7.58
N ILE A 237 -5.00 -7.42 -7.82
CA ILE A 237 -5.35 -6.03 -8.17
C ILE A 237 -6.60 -5.58 -7.41
N GLN A 238 -6.76 -4.27 -7.25
CA GLN A 238 -8.00 -3.68 -6.78
C GLN A 238 -8.82 -3.14 -7.94
N PHE A 239 -10.05 -3.64 -8.05
CA PHE A 239 -11.00 -3.20 -9.06
C PHE A 239 -12.17 -2.46 -8.44
N SER A 240 -12.48 -1.27 -8.93
CA SER A 240 -13.63 -0.49 -8.48
C SER A 240 -14.86 -0.87 -9.28
N LEU A 241 -15.89 -1.40 -8.62
CA LEU A 241 -17.16 -1.75 -9.26
C LEU A 241 -18.30 -1.28 -8.38
N ASP A 242 -19.12 -0.34 -8.86
CA ASP A 242 -20.15 0.30 -8.05
C ASP A 242 -21.53 -0.34 -8.20
N SER A 243 -21.76 -1.13 -9.25
CA SER A 243 -23.03 -1.81 -9.54
C SER A 243 -22.82 -2.89 -10.60
N ASP A 244 -23.70 -3.90 -10.64
CA ASP A 244 -23.86 -4.84 -11.76
C ASP A 244 -24.81 -4.32 -12.85
N ASP A 245 -25.50 -3.21 -12.60
CA ASP A 245 -26.53 -2.66 -13.48
C ASP A 245 -25.94 -1.65 -14.50
N PRO A 246 -26.04 -1.92 -15.82
CA PRO A 246 -25.51 -1.02 -16.85
C PRO A 246 -26.08 0.40 -16.79
N CYS A 247 -27.35 0.56 -16.44
CA CYS A 247 -27.99 1.87 -16.36
C CYS A 247 -27.40 2.68 -15.20
N VAL A 248 -27.20 2.04 -14.04
CA VAL A 248 -26.59 2.65 -12.86
C VAL A 248 -25.13 3.00 -13.13
N LEU A 249 -24.37 2.13 -13.79
CA LEU A 249 -22.97 2.38 -14.17
C LEU A 249 -22.85 3.54 -15.17
N LYS A 250 -23.69 3.57 -16.22
CA LYS A 250 -23.76 4.68 -17.18
C LYS A 250 -24.02 6.00 -16.49
N GLU A 251 -24.87 6.03 -15.47
CA GLU A 251 -25.14 7.24 -14.71
C GLU A 251 -23.99 7.64 -13.78
N LEU A 252 -23.46 6.68 -13.01
CA LEU A 252 -22.46 6.90 -11.98
C LEU A 252 -21.09 7.21 -12.55
N ILE A 253 -20.63 6.43 -13.53
CA ILE A 253 -19.25 6.45 -14.01
C ILE A 253 -19.11 6.81 -15.48
N LYS A 254 -20.23 7.14 -16.15
CA LYS A 254 -20.31 7.63 -17.54
C LYS A 254 -19.66 6.69 -18.56
N VAL A 255 -19.90 5.40 -18.39
CA VAL A 255 -19.47 4.32 -19.30
C VAL A 255 -20.63 3.86 -20.19
N ASP A 256 -20.31 3.09 -21.23
CA ASP A 256 -21.31 2.44 -22.08
C ASP A 256 -21.94 1.20 -21.40
N GLU A 257 -22.95 0.62 -22.07
CA GLU A 257 -23.69 -0.54 -21.58
C GLU A 257 -22.87 -1.84 -21.60
N ASP A 258 -21.79 -1.89 -22.39
CA ASP A 258 -20.94 -3.07 -22.55
C ASP A 258 -19.83 -3.16 -21.49
N TYR A 259 -19.61 -2.08 -20.73
CA TYR A 259 -18.67 -2.04 -19.62
C TYR A 259 -18.79 -3.25 -18.68
N ILE A 260 -20.00 -3.67 -18.33
CA ILE A 260 -20.19 -4.82 -17.43
C ILE A 260 -19.76 -6.14 -18.09
N ASN A 261 -19.92 -6.30 -19.40
CA ASN A 261 -19.45 -7.50 -20.12
C ASN A 261 -17.93 -7.55 -20.17
N HIS A 262 -17.27 -6.39 -20.29
CA HIS A 262 -15.81 -6.30 -20.14
C HIS A 262 -15.35 -6.67 -18.72
N VAL A 263 -16.10 -6.27 -17.67
CA VAL A 263 -15.82 -6.69 -16.29
C VAL A 263 -15.96 -8.21 -16.13
N ILE A 264 -17.02 -8.81 -16.69
CA ILE A 264 -17.23 -10.26 -16.68
C ILE A 264 -16.04 -10.96 -17.33
N THR A 265 -15.64 -10.53 -18.53
CA THR A 265 -14.49 -11.07 -19.26
C THR A 265 -13.20 -10.98 -18.45
N MET A 266 -12.97 -9.84 -17.80
CA MET A 266 -11.82 -9.63 -16.92
C MET A 266 -11.85 -10.59 -15.73
N PHE A 267 -13.00 -10.76 -15.07
CA PHE A 267 -13.13 -11.64 -13.90
C PHE A 267 -12.91 -13.12 -14.26
N GLU A 268 -13.46 -13.57 -15.39
CA GLU A 268 -13.22 -14.92 -15.90
C GLU A 268 -11.73 -15.16 -16.19
N ALA A 269 -11.06 -14.19 -16.81
CA ALA A 269 -9.63 -14.25 -17.07
C ALA A 269 -8.80 -14.24 -15.77
N CYS A 270 -9.13 -13.39 -14.80
CA CYS A 270 -8.50 -13.39 -13.48
C CYS A 270 -8.63 -14.74 -12.76
N SER A 271 -9.84 -15.33 -12.76
CA SER A 271 -10.07 -16.67 -12.22
C SER A 271 -9.21 -17.74 -12.89
N LYS A 272 -8.98 -17.63 -14.20
CA LYS A 272 -8.12 -18.56 -14.96
C LYS A 272 -6.62 -18.38 -14.68
N HIS A 273 -6.18 -17.13 -14.52
CA HIS A 273 -4.76 -16.77 -14.33
C HIS A 273 -4.33 -16.69 -12.86
N GLY A 274 -5.22 -16.96 -11.92
CA GLY A 274 -4.91 -16.92 -10.48
C GLY A 274 -4.67 -15.51 -9.94
N ILE A 275 -5.18 -14.48 -10.62
CA ILE A 275 -5.10 -13.08 -10.16
C ILE A 275 -6.29 -12.82 -9.24
N SER A 276 -6.01 -12.46 -7.99
CA SER A 276 -7.03 -12.09 -7.01
C SER A 276 -7.54 -10.67 -7.26
N ILE A 277 -8.83 -10.44 -6.99
CA ILE A 277 -9.48 -9.14 -7.15
C ILE A 277 -10.01 -8.68 -5.79
N LEU A 278 -9.59 -7.47 -5.40
CA LEU A 278 -10.13 -6.74 -4.26
C LEU A 278 -11.13 -5.71 -4.79
N ILE A 279 -12.40 -5.87 -4.47
CA ILE A 279 -13.45 -4.97 -4.92
C ILE A 279 -13.55 -3.76 -3.97
N ARG A 280 -13.68 -2.58 -4.56
CA ARG A 280 -14.10 -1.36 -3.88
C ARG A 280 -15.34 -0.81 -4.54
N SER A 281 -16.34 -0.42 -3.75
CA SER A 281 -17.56 0.23 -4.26
C SER A 281 -17.79 1.54 -3.53
N VAL A 282 -18.08 2.59 -4.28
CA VAL A 282 -18.52 3.87 -3.73
C VAL A 282 -20.04 3.88 -3.70
N LEU A 283 -20.60 4.01 -2.50
CA LEU A 283 -22.04 4.04 -2.26
C LEU A 283 -22.58 5.46 -2.39
N THR A 284 -23.63 5.60 -3.17
CA THR A 284 -24.36 6.84 -3.44
C THR A 284 -25.87 6.59 -3.33
N LYS A 285 -26.69 7.64 -3.45
CA LYS A 285 -28.16 7.48 -3.62
C LYS A 285 -28.56 6.54 -4.77
N LYS A 286 -27.70 6.38 -5.79
CA LYS A 286 -28.03 5.66 -7.04
C LYS A 286 -27.80 4.15 -6.96
N ASN A 287 -26.90 3.69 -6.08
CA ASN A 287 -26.55 2.28 -5.91
C ASN A 287 -26.60 1.82 -4.44
N GLY A 288 -26.95 2.72 -3.51
CA GLY A 288 -26.94 2.48 -2.07
C GLY A 288 -28.17 1.77 -1.51
N SER A 289 -29.11 1.33 -2.34
CA SER A 289 -30.26 0.56 -1.86
C SER A 289 -29.84 -0.86 -1.48
N LEU A 290 -30.50 -1.46 -0.49
CA LEU A 290 -30.24 -2.84 -0.07
C LEU A 290 -30.40 -3.83 -1.23
N GLU A 291 -31.36 -3.59 -2.13
CA GLU A 291 -31.55 -4.38 -3.35
C GLU A 291 -30.33 -4.30 -4.28
N SER A 292 -29.82 -3.08 -4.54
CA SER A 292 -28.64 -2.88 -5.39
C SER A 292 -27.40 -3.55 -4.80
N VAL A 293 -27.21 -3.43 -3.48
CA VAL A 293 -26.12 -4.08 -2.75
C VAL A 293 -26.25 -5.60 -2.79
N ALA A 294 -27.45 -6.14 -2.61
CA ALA A 294 -27.69 -7.59 -2.70
C ALA A 294 -27.48 -8.13 -4.12
N ARG A 295 -27.86 -7.37 -5.16
CA ARG A 295 -27.59 -7.73 -6.56
C ARG A 295 -26.09 -7.79 -6.85
N LEU A 296 -25.34 -6.75 -6.48
CA LEU A 296 -23.89 -6.73 -6.66
C LEU A 296 -23.21 -7.84 -5.85
N TYR A 297 -23.66 -8.08 -4.62
CA TYR A 297 -23.20 -9.22 -3.81
C TYR A 297 -23.34 -10.56 -4.54
N ASN A 298 -24.55 -10.84 -5.07
CA ASN A 298 -24.83 -12.07 -5.80
C ASN A 298 -23.97 -12.17 -7.06
N PHE A 299 -23.81 -11.06 -7.80
CA PHE A 299 -22.93 -11.00 -8.96
C PHE A 299 -21.48 -11.38 -8.61
N LEU A 300 -20.90 -10.71 -7.61
CA LEU A 300 -19.52 -10.94 -7.16
C LEU A 300 -19.29 -12.37 -6.65
N SER A 301 -20.31 -12.96 -6.00
CA SER A 301 -20.22 -14.31 -5.41
C SER A 301 -20.03 -15.43 -6.44
N ASN A 302 -20.28 -15.15 -7.73
CA ASN A 302 -20.05 -16.11 -8.81
C ASN A 302 -18.58 -16.27 -9.20
N TYR A 303 -17.68 -15.40 -8.72
CA TYR A 303 -16.29 -15.34 -9.17
C TYR A 303 -15.31 -15.65 -8.05
N SER A 304 -14.59 -16.76 -8.18
CA SER A 304 -13.60 -17.22 -7.19
C SER A 304 -12.38 -16.32 -7.07
N CYS A 305 -12.10 -15.47 -8.07
CA CYS A 305 -11.02 -14.49 -8.04
C CYS A 305 -11.31 -13.35 -7.06
N VAL A 306 -12.58 -13.06 -6.73
CA VAL A 306 -12.92 -12.01 -5.77
C VAL A 306 -12.56 -12.48 -4.37
N LYS A 307 -11.70 -11.73 -3.66
CA LYS A 307 -11.23 -12.07 -2.30
C LYS A 307 -11.73 -11.13 -1.22
N GLU A 308 -12.07 -9.91 -1.60
CA GLU A 308 -12.59 -8.90 -0.70
C GLU A 308 -13.55 -7.97 -1.42
N TRP A 309 -14.54 -7.46 -0.71
CA TRP A 309 -15.39 -6.36 -1.14
C TRP A 309 -15.51 -5.33 -0.01
N ILE A 310 -14.98 -4.13 -0.22
CA ILE A 310 -15.13 -3.01 0.73
C ILE A 310 -16.02 -1.94 0.12
N MET A 311 -17.06 -1.56 0.85
CA MET A 311 -17.96 -0.47 0.50
C MET A 311 -17.61 0.79 1.30
N THR A 312 -17.63 1.94 0.62
CA THR A 312 -17.34 3.26 1.20
C THR A 312 -18.41 4.25 0.74
N PRO A 313 -18.97 5.12 1.61
CA PRO A 313 -19.88 6.17 1.15
C PRO A 313 -19.14 7.18 0.28
N ALA A 314 -19.83 7.75 -0.72
CA ALA A 314 -19.31 8.89 -1.45
C ALA A 314 -19.03 10.05 -0.48
N PHE A 315 -17.82 10.59 -0.52
CA PHE A 315 -17.44 11.72 0.31
C PHE A 315 -17.66 13.04 -0.43
N PHE A 316 -17.83 14.10 0.37
CA PHE A 316 -17.84 15.46 -0.14
C PHE A 316 -16.52 15.77 -0.87
N SER A 317 -16.63 16.41 -2.03
CA SER A 317 -15.49 16.96 -2.77
C SER A 317 -15.81 18.39 -3.18
N GLU A 318 -14.88 19.33 -2.94
CA GLU A 318 -15.06 20.73 -3.34
C GLU A 318 -15.23 20.86 -4.86
N TYR A 319 -14.58 19.99 -5.64
CA TYR A 319 -14.72 19.94 -7.11
C TYR A 319 -16.10 19.50 -7.60
N LYS A 320 -16.91 18.88 -6.73
CA LYS A 320 -18.27 18.37 -7.01
C LYS A 320 -19.32 18.90 -6.05
N LYS A 321 -19.02 20.01 -5.36
CA LYS A 321 -19.88 20.59 -4.31
C LYS A 321 -21.32 20.79 -4.74
N GLN A 322 -21.54 21.26 -5.97
CA GLN A 322 -22.88 21.49 -6.52
C GLN A 322 -23.67 20.20 -6.76
N GLN A 323 -22.98 19.08 -7.04
CA GLN A 323 -23.60 17.79 -7.34
C GLN A 323 -23.66 16.85 -6.13
N TYR A 324 -22.96 17.16 -5.02
CA TYR A 324 -22.85 16.23 -3.89
C TYR A 324 -24.21 15.85 -3.30
N ALA A 325 -25.14 16.81 -3.19
CA ALA A 325 -26.49 16.55 -2.69
C ALA A 325 -27.28 15.53 -3.54
N GLU A 326 -26.92 15.35 -4.82
CA GLU A 326 -27.56 14.39 -5.73
C GLU A 326 -27.02 12.96 -5.56
N ILE A 327 -25.86 12.81 -4.92
CA ILE A 327 -25.15 11.53 -4.77
C ILE A 327 -25.02 11.08 -3.31
N GLU A 328 -25.16 11.96 -2.34
CA GLU A 328 -25.02 11.68 -0.89
C GLU A 328 -25.98 10.59 -0.41
N ILE A 329 -25.46 9.42 -0.05
CA ILE A 329 -26.29 8.35 0.52
C ILE A 329 -26.80 8.70 1.93
N ASP A 330 -28.05 8.35 2.23
CA ASP A 330 -28.64 8.60 3.55
C ASP A 330 -28.20 7.56 4.60
N ASN A 331 -28.28 7.96 5.88
CA ASN A 331 -27.82 7.11 6.98
C ASN A 331 -28.68 5.87 7.21
N ASP A 332 -29.96 5.87 6.84
CA ASP A 332 -30.80 4.69 7.03
C ASP A 332 -30.43 3.60 6.02
N SER A 333 -30.15 3.98 4.78
CA SER A 333 -29.53 3.11 3.77
C SER A 333 -28.17 2.56 4.24
N LEU A 334 -27.31 3.42 4.81
CA LEU A 334 -26.00 2.97 5.33
C LEU A 334 -26.10 1.99 6.49
N LYS A 335 -27.04 2.20 7.43
CA LYS A 335 -27.31 1.25 8.52
C LYS A 335 -27.82 -0.09 7.99
N ALA A 336 -28.69 -0.07 6.99
CA ALA A 336 -29.17 -1.30 6.35
C ALA A 336 -28.01 -2.08 5.69
N ILE A 337 -27.06 -1.37 5.05
CA ILE A 337 -25.85 -1.97 4.49
C ILE A 337 -24.92 -2.49 5.59
N TYR A 338 -24.81 -1.78 6.72
CA TYR A 338 -24.09 -2.26 7.89
C TYR A 338 -24.63 -3.61 8.35
N ASP A 339 -25.93 -3.71 8.58
CA ASP A 339 -26.59 -4.95 8.99
C ASP A 339 -26.44 -6.06 7.94
N PHE A 340 -26.53 -5.72 6.66
CA PHE A 340 -26.27 -6.65 5.56
C PHE A 340 -24.88 -7.28 5.66
N SER A 341 -23.84 -6.45 5.87
CA SER A 341 -22.45 -6.91 5.95
C SER A 341 -22.18 -7.86 7.13
N LYS A 342 -22.97 -7.77 8.21
CA LYS A 342 -22.83 -8.63 9.39
C LYS A 342 -23.57 -9.96 9.25
N LYS A 343 -24.63 -9.99 8.42
CA LYS A 343 -25.51 -11.17 8.27
C LYS A 343 -25.11 -12.09 7.12
N HIS A 344 -24.32 -11.60 6.16
CA HIS A 344 -23.93 -12.38 4.99
C HIS A 344 -22.50 -12.92 5.15
N SER A 345 -22.37 -14.24 5.05
CA SER A 345 -21.10 -14.92 4.83
C SER A 345 -20.93 -15.21 3.34
N SER A 346 -19.72 -15.01 2.83
CA SER A 346 -19.37 -15.28 1.43
C SER A 346 -17.99 -15.91 1.34
N ASN A 347 -17.63 -16.34 0.13
CA ASN A 347 -16.30 -16.82 -0.23
C ASN A 347 -15.26 -15.70 -0.23
N PHE A 348 -15.68 -14.45 -0.06
CA PHE A 348 -14.83 -13.27 0.07
C PHE A 348 -15.17 -12.46 1.32
N ARG A 349 -14.20 -11.69 1.82
CA ARG A 349 -14.39 -10.81 2.97
C ARG A 349 -15.26 -9.61 2.58
N ILE A 350 -16.31 -9.34 3.34
CA ILE A 350 -17.10 -8.11 3.21
C ILE A 350 -16.62 -7.12 4.27
N GLY A 351 -16.24 -5.92 3.83
CA GLY A 351 -15.78 -4.84 4.70
C GLY A 351 -16.54 -3.55 4.45
N LEU A 352 -16.52 -2.69 5.45
CA LEU A 352 -17.10 -1.35 5.38
C LEU A 352 -16.05 -0.35 5.82
N ASN A 353 -15.94 0.75 5.07
CA ASN A 353 -15.06 1.85 5.41
C ASN A 353 -15.90 3.07 5.81
N LYS A 354 -15.63 3.61 7.00
CA LYS A 354 -16.36 4.74 7.61
C LYS A 354 -17.87 4.52 7.84
N ILE A 355 -18.36 3.29 7.77
CA ILE A 355 -19.76 2.96 8.08
C ILE A 355 -19.81 2.12 9.36
N SER A 356 -20.59 2.56 10.34
CA SER A 356 -20.85 1.84 11.60
C SER A 356 -22.33 1.44 11.71
N SER A 357 -22.71 0.85 12.85
CA SER A 357 -24.12 0.62 13.21
C SER A 357 -24.96 1.89 13.26
N ASP A 358 -24.32 3.06 13.34
CA ASP A 358 -24.98 4.37 13.36
C ASP A 358 -25.01 5.02 11.95
N GLY A 359 -24.47 4.34 10.93
CA GLY A 359 -24.32 4.86 9.57
C GLY A 359 -22.96 5.54 9.35
N TYR A 360 -22.92 6.60 8.56
CA TYR A 360 -21.78 7.50 8.42
C TYR A 360 -21.93 8.69 9.37
N VAL A 361 -20.97 8.81 10.29
CA VAL A 361 -20.88 9.96 11.19
C VAL A 361 -19.69 10.80 10.75
N LEU A 362 -19.96 11.95 10.12
CA LEU A 362 -18.92 12.92 9.84
C LEU A 362 -18.43 13.50 11.17
N GLN A 363 -17.17 13.22 11.50
CA GLN A 363 -16.53 13.83 12.65
C GLN A 363 -16.37 15.32 12.38
N LYS A 364 -17.10 16.14 13.15
CA LYS A 364 -17.00 17.59 13.09
C LYS A 364 -16.03 18.04 14.16
N CYS A 365 -14.99 18.75 13.74
CA CYS A 365 -14.09 19.44 14.65
C CYS A 365 -14.39 20.95 14.54
N ASN A 366 -14.50 21.63 15.68
CA ASN A 366 -14.77 23.07 15.71
C ASN A 366 -13.52 23.88 15.35
N THR A 367 -12.35 23.28 15.51
CA THR A 367 -11.07 23.89 15.15
C THR A 367 -10.19 22.93 14.36
N VAL A 368 -9.25 23.49 13.58
CA VAL A 368 -8.22 22.70 12.87
C VAL A 368 -7.37 21.93 13.89
N SER A 369 -7.06 22.52 15.04
CA SER A 369 -6.27 21.86 16.09
C SER A 369 -7.00 20.63 16.64
N GLU A 370 -8.31 20.70 16.86
CA GLU A 370 -9.12 19.53 17.25
C GLU A 370 -9.09 18.43 16.19
N PHE A 371 -9.11 18.79 14.90
CA PHE A 371 -9.01 17.82 13.80
C PHE A 371 -7.65 17.15 13.70
N VAL A 372 -6.56 17.91 13.91
CA VAL A 372 -5.19 17.36 13.82
C VAL A 372 -4.87 16.43 15.01
N LEU A 373 -5.54 16.62 16.15
CA LEU A 373 -5.35 15.82 17.36
C LEU A 373 -6.31 14.64 17.50
N SER A 374 -7.37 14.58 16.68
CA SER A 374 -8.37 13.50 16.65
C SER A 374 -8.02 12.40 15.67
#